data_AF-A0A3D0XBQ2-F1
#
_entry.id   AF-A0A3D0XBQ2-F1
#
_cell.length_a   1.000
_cell.length_b   1.000
_cell.length_c   1.000
_cell.angle_alpha   90.00
_cell.angle_beta   90.00
_cell.angle_gamma   90.00
#
_symmetry.space_group_name_H-M   'P 1'
#
loop_
_entity.id
_entity.type
_entity.pdbx_description
1 polymer ?
#
loop_
_entity_poly.entity_id
_entity_poly.type
_entity_poly.pdbx_seq_one_letter_code
_entity_poly.pdbx_strand_id
1 'polypeptide(L)'
;MKRMLADVCPELINEWSQRNLPLTPDSVTHGSNKIVWWNGKCGHEWRASIKNRVISGSGCPYCSHNAILEGYNDLASQKPELAAEWSAKNAPLLPTQVTVFANRKAWWKCKECGNEWETLISTRSDGSKCPYCSGYILLKGFNDFATLYPQLAEEWSDRNLPLTPDTVNDKSRKNVWWKCRTCGYEWKSVIHSRAKGAMCPVCADRAVLTGYNDLATTDPHLLDEWDFDKNTDFSPEHISKHSMYSVWWKCPLNHSYKAAISGRASGMGCKVCDKEYKSVLPKLAIMVYAGMKKMSAKFDDDSIIGIPLESYISEEKLAIETSKPNENEYRIKQHLCKKRNIKLVYVPYGRTDEISLLEKIKQVFRSVHIYINSDTEKDAEIIRQRFYDWRFRQSQSVIAQK
;
A
#
# COMPACT_ATOMS: atom_id res chain seq x y z
N MET A 1 -59.46 36.21 44.39
CA MET A 1 -59.31 35.04 45.28
C MET A 1 -57.85 34.64 45.30
N LYS A 2 -57.20 34.57 46.48
CA LYS A 2 -55.81 34.10 46.58
C LYS A 2 -55.80 32.61 46.24
N ARG A 3 -55.04 32.19 45.22
CA ARG A 3 -54.94 30.78 44.83
C ARG A 3 -53.89 30.08 45.68
N MET A 4 -54.30 29.16 46.55
CA MET A 4 -53.41 28.42 47.44
C MET A 4 -52.56 27.42 46.68
N LEU A 5 -51.45 26.99 47.27
CA LEU A 5 -50.53 26.05 46.65
C LEU A 5 -51.19 24.68 46.41
N ALA A 6 -51.88 24.16 47.43
CA ALA A 6 -52.53 22.85 47.37
C ALA A 6 -53.58 22.74 46.26
N ASP A 7 -54.31 23.83 45.99
CA ASP A 7 -55.37 23.87 44.97
C ASP A 7 -54.83 23.97 43.54
N VAL A 8 -53.68 24.65 43.36
CA VAL A 8 -53.14 24.96 42.02
C VAL A 8 -52.18 23.88 41.54
N CYS A 9 -51.39 23.30 42.44
CA CYS A 9 -50.36 22.30 42.14
C CYS A 9 -50.40 21.15 43.15
N PRO A 10 -51.49 20.35 43.17
CA PRO A 10 -51.64 19.25 44.12
C PRO A 10 -50.53 18.19 44.02
N GLU A 11 -49.93 18.05 42.84
CA GLU A 11 -48.80 17.16 42.60
C GLU A 11 -47.53 17.52 43.40
N LEU A 12 -47.36 18.81 43.73
CA LEU A 12 -46.21 19.31 44.49
C LEU A 12 -46.37 19.18 46.01
N ILE A 13 -47.57 18.81 46.49
CA ILE A 13 -47.81 18.53 47.91
C ILE A 13 -46.93 17.35 48.37
N ASN A 14 -46.75 16.35 47.52
CA ASN A 14 -45.91 15.18 47.79
C ASN A 14 -44.42 15.54 47.91
N GLU A 15 -44.01 16.70 47.40
CA GLU A 15 -42.65 17.23 47.55
C GLU A 15 -42.52 18.16 48.76
N TRP A 16 -43.58 18.39 49.55
CA TRP A 16 -43.52 19.27 50.72
C TRP A 16 -42.89 18.55 51.92
N SER A 17 -41.81 19.10 52.47
CA SER A 17 -41.13 18.50 53.63
C SER A 17 -41.89 18.74 54.94
N GLN A 18 -41.88 17.75 55.84
CA GLN A 18 -42.38 17.91 57.21
C GLN A 18 -41.59 18.96 58.01
N ARG A 19 -40.36 19.29 57.58
CA ARG A 19 -39.52 20.35 58.19
C ARG A 19 -40.11 21.76 58.07
N ASN A 20 -41.16 21.93 57.26
CA ASN A 20 -41.83 23.21 57.10
C ASN A 20 -42.84 23.50 58.20
N LEU A 21 -43.20 22.54 59.06
CA LEU A 21 -44.17 22.75 60.14
C LEU A 21 -43.75 23.95 61.03
N PRO A 22 -44.70 24.83 61.40
CA PRO A 22 -46.17 24.70 61.25
C PRO A 22 -46.74 25.17 59.89
N LEU A 23 -45.91 25.52 58.90
CA LEU A 23 -46.35 25.96 57.58
C LEU A 23 -46.85 24.78 56.72
N THR A 24 -48.12 24.82 56.32
CA THR A 24 -48.75 23.80 55.46
C THR A 24 -49.00 24.33 54.04
N PRO A 25 -49.08 23.44 53.02
CA PRO A 25 -49.40 23.83 51.65
C PRO A 25 -50.71 24.63 51.50
N ASP A 26 -51.71 24.38 52.35
CA ASP A 26 -53.01 25.08 52.34
C ASP A 26 -52.94 26.51 52.90
N SER A 27 -51.87 26.83 53.61
CA SER A 27 -51.67 28.13 54.27
C SER A 27 -50.84 29.13 53.46
N VAL A 28 -50.43 28.76 52.24
CA VAL A 28 -49.54 29.55 51.38
C VAL A 28 -50.04 29.63 49.94
N THR A 29 -49.82 30.78 49.29
CA THR A 29 -50.13 30.96 47.86
C THR A 29 -49.03 30.41 46.96
N HIS A 30 -49.39 29.86 45.79
CA HIS A 30 -48.46 29.35 44.77
C HIS A 30 -47.41 30.36 44.28
N GLY A 31 -47.66 31.68 44.38
CA GLY A 31 -46.72 32.75 44.01
C GLY A 31 -45.85 33.30 45.15
N SER A 32 -45.81 32.63 46.31
CA SER A 32 -45.11 33.13 47.50
C SER A 32 -43.58 33.10 47.38
N ASN A 33 -42.91 34.13 47.88
CA ASN A 33 -41.43 34.16 47.97
C ASN A 33 -40.88 33.43 49.21
N LYS A 34 -41.72 32.83 50.06
CA LYS A 34 -41.27 32.06 51.22
C LYS A 34 -40.39 30.89 50.76
N ILE A 35 -39.20 30.76 51.36
CA ILE A 35 -38.27 29.65 51.15
C ILE A 35 -38.66 28.50 52.07
N VAL A 36 -38.97 27.35 51.49
CA VAL A 36 -39.40 26.15 52.20
C VAL A 36 -38.52 24.96 51.79
N TRP A 37 -38.55 23.90 52.58
CA TRP A 37 -37.91 22.63 52.29
C TRP A 37 -38.76 21.80 51.35
N TRP A 38 -38.14 21.34 50.26
CA TRP A 38 -38.73 20.44 49.28
C TRP A 38 -38.03 19.09 49.33
N ASN A 39 -38.80 18.02 49.18
CA ASN A 39 -38.36 16.64 49.12
C ASN A 39 -38.55 16.15 47.69
N GLY A 40 -37.45 15.95 46.98
CA GLY A 40 -37.53 15.49 45.60
C GLY A 40 -37.86 14.01 45.53
N LYS A 41 -38.44 13.61 44.41
CA LYS A 41 -38.56 12.19 44.02
C LYS A 41 -37.20 11.48 43.96
N CYS A 42 -36.12 12.24 43.78
CA CYS A 42 -34.74 11.77 43.84
C CYS A 42 -34.24 11.47 45.28
N GLY A 43 -35.04 11.67 46.32
CA GLY A 43 -34.65 11.50 47.72
C GLY A 43 -33.88 12.67 48.34
N HIS A 44 -33.41 13.61 47.52
CA HIS A 44 -32.74 14.83 48.01
C HIS A 44 -33.72 15.84 48.58
N GLU A 45 -33.33 16.46 49.70
CA GLU A 45 -34.01 17.62 50.28
C GLU A 45 -33.27 18.92 49.91
N TRP A 46 -34.01 19.96 49.49
CA TRP A 46 -33.42 21.27 49.21
C TRP A 46 -34.33 22.43 49.62
N ARG A 47 -33.76 23.64 49.68
CA ARG A 47 -34.50 24.87 49.97
C ARG A 47 -34.72 25.66 48.70
N ALA A 48 -35.97 26.06 48.44
CA ALA A 48 -36.32 26.96 47.34
C ALA A 48 -37.58 27.77 47.69
N SER A 49 -37.75 28.94 47.05
CA SER A 49 -39.00 29.69 47.18
C SER A 49 -40.15 28.95 46.51
N ILE A 50 -41.36 29.09 47.06
CA ILE A 50 -42.57 28.48 46.47
C ILE A 50 -42.77 28.96 45.04
N LYS A 51 -42.61 30.26 44.80
CA LYS A 51 -42.64 30.86 43.46
C LYS A 51 -41.67 30.18 42.48
N ASN A 52 -40.40 29.95 42.87
CA ASN A 52 -39.42 29.34 41.96
C ASN A 52 -39.76 27.88 41.67
N ARG A 53 -40.18 27.09 42.67
CA ARG A 53 -40.56 25.69 42.47
C ARG A 53 -41.79 25.53 41.57
N VAL A 54 -42.80 26.36 41.80
CA VAL A 54 -44.13 26.22 41.21
C VAL A 54 -44.26 26.95 39.88
N ILE A 55 -43.85 28.22 39.83
CA ILE A 55 -44.02 29.06 38.62
C ILE A 55 -42.82 28.89 37.67
N SER A 56 -41.60 28.86 38.20
CA SER A 56 -40.40 28.69 37.37
C SER A 56 -40.04 27.23 37.12
N GLY A 57 -40.74 26.29 37.76
CA GLY A 57 -40.53 24.85 37.58
C GLY A 57 -39.17 24.33 38.06
N SER A 58 -38.47 25.08 38.94
CA SER A 58 -37.12 24.68 39.38
C SER A 58 -37.14 23.37 40.17
N GLY A 59 -36.49 22.34 39.67
CA GLY A 59 -36.39 21.03 40.35
C GLY A 59 -35.26 20.97 41.39
N CYS A 60 -34.85 19.74 41.73
CA CYS A 60 -33.73 19.51 42.63
C CYS A 60 -32.44 20.15 42.08
N PRO A 61 -31.78 21.05 42.85
CA PRO A 61 -30.59 21.76 42.37
C PRO A 61 -29.38 20.82 42.23
N TYR A 62 -29.34 19.70 42.95
CA TYR A 62 -28.28 18.71 42.83
C TYR A 62 -28.42 17.88 41.54
N CYS A 63 -29.63 17.40 41.22
CA CYS A 63 -29.87 16.66 39.98
C CYS A 63 -29.66 17.53 38.73
N SER A 64 -29.86 18.84 38.84
CA SER A 64 -29.60 19.79 37.75
C SER A 64 -28.19 20.38 37.77
N HIS A 65 -27.30 19.92 38.66
CA HIS A 65 -25.91 20.40 38.81
C HIS A 65 -25.76 21.90 39.11
N ASN A 66 -26.82 22.55 39.58
CA ASN A 66 -26.81 23.95 40.02
C ASN A 66 -26.31 24.11 41.46
N ALA A 67 -26.29 23.02 42.24
CA ALA A 67 -25.66 22.93 43.55
C ALA A 67 -24.92 21.59 43.66
N ILE A 68 -23.96 21.52 44.58
CA ILE A 68 -23.14 20.33 44.81
C ILE A 68 -23.63 19.59 46.05
N LEU A 69 -23.78 18.28 45.91
CA LEU A 69 -24.03 17.34 46.97
C LEU A 69 -22.91 16.29 46.92
N GLU A 70 -22.00 16.38 47.90
CA GLU A 70 -20.91 15.43 48.08
C GLU A 70 -21.48 14.02 48.27
N GLY A 71 -20.87 13.05 47.59
CA GLY A 71 -21.35 11.67 47.52
C GLY A 71 -22.34 11.40 46.37
N TYR A 72 -22.74 12.43 45.61
CA TYR A 72 -23.75 12.28 44.54
C TYR A 72 -23.32 12.89 43.20
N ASN A 73 -23.25 14.22 43.10
CA ASN A 73 -23.02 14.92 41.83
C ASN A 73 -21.67 15.65 41.77
N ASP A 74 -20.81 15.40 42.75
CA ASP A 74 -19.43 15.86 42.76
C ASP A 74 -18.53 14.99 41.85
N LEU A 75 -17.38 15.55 41.47
CA LEU A 75 -16.41 14.92 40.56
C LEU A 75 -15.85 13.60 41.13
N ALA A 76 -15.60 13.53 42.45
CA ALA A 76 -15.03 12.34 43.06
C ALA A 76 -16.00 11.15 43.00
N SER A 77 -17.28 11.42 43.28
CA SER A 77 -18.34 10.41 43.25
C SER A 77 -18.69 9.99 41.83
N GLN A 78 -18.78 10.94 40.89
CA GLN A 78 -19.18 10.64 39.51
C GLN A 78 -18.04 10.09 38.64
N LYS A 79 -16.79 10.52 38.87
CA LYS A 79 -15.61 10.11 38.09
C LYS A 79 -14.40 9.89 39.01
N PRO A 80 -14.38 8.80 39.80
CA PRO A 80 -13.30 8.54 40.76
C PRO A 80 -11.92 8.45 40.12
N GLU A 81 -11.82 7.84 38.94
CA GLU A 81 -10.56 7.76 38.16
C GLU A 81 -10.03 9.14 37.77
N LEU A 82 -10.94 10.10 37.54
CA LEU A 82 -10.53 11.46 37.21
C LEU A 82 -10.12 12.24 38.45
N ALA A 83 -10.80 12.04 39.57
CA ALA A 83 -10.40 12.62 40.86
C ALA A 83 -9.01 12.13 41.31
N ALA A 84 -8.61 10.90 40.95
CA ALA A 84 -7.25 10.41 41.20
C ALA A 84 -6.17 11.19 40.43
N GLU A 85 -6.50 11.84 39.32
CA GLU A 85 -5.61 12.74 38.58
C GLU A 85 -5.61 14.18 39.14
N TRP A 86 -6.35 14.47 40.20
CA TRP A 86 -6.41 15.83 40.77
C TRP A 86 -5.05 16.23 41.37
N SER A 87 -4.48 17.35 40.91
CA SER A 87 -3.21 17.82 41.44
C SER A 87 -3.39 18.46 42.83
N ALA A 88 -2.37 18.29 43.68
CA ALA A 88 -2.24 18.99 44.95
C ALA A 88 -2.21 20.53 44.81
N LYS A 89 -1.86 21.05 43.62
CA LYS A 89 -1.86 22.50 43.31
C LYS A 89 -3.24 23.15 43.39
N ASN A 90 -4.30 22.36 43.39
CA ASN A 90 -5.66 22.90 43.49
C ASN A 90 -6.05 23.26 44.93
N ALA A 91 -5.26 22.89 45.94
CA ALA A 91 -5.58 23.18 47.34
C ALA A 91 -5.89 24.68 47.56
N PRO A 92 -6.95 25.03 48.29
CA PRO A 92 -7.79 24.15 49.12
C PRO A 92 -9.00 23.51 48.39
N LEU A 93 -9.13 23.67 47.07
CA LEU A 93 -10.25 23.10 46.29
C LEU A 93 -10.14 21.58 46.15
N LEU A 94 -11.19 20.87 46.57
CA LEU A 94 -11.27 19.42 46.52
C LEU A 94 -12.14 18.93 45.35
N PRO A 95 -11.89 17.71 44.82
CA PRO A 95 -12.76 17.08 43.82
C PRO A 95 -14.22 16.93 44.29
N THR A 96 -14.46 16.79 45.59
CA THR A 96 -15.81 16.70 46.18
C THR A 96 -16.58 18.03 46.15
N GLN A 97 -15.93 19.13 45.76
CA GLN A 97 -16.48 20.49 45.76
C GLN A 97 -16.72 21.05 44.35
N VAL A 98 -16.62 20.20 43.32
CA VAL A 98 -16.86 20.58 41.92
C VAL A 98 -17.70 19.52 41.21
N THR A 99 -18.51 19.92 40.25
CA THR A 99 -19.20 18.97 39.36
C THR A 99 -18.32 18.64 38.16
N VAL A 100 -18.64 17.53 37.48
CA VAL A 100 -17.97 17.14 36.22
C VAL A 100 -18.15 18.16 35.08
N PHE A 101 -19.14 19.05 35.19
CA PHE A 101 -19.48 20.06 34.19
C PHE A 101 -18.93 21.45 34.51
N ALA A 102 -18.14 21.59 35.58
CA ALA A 102 -17.66 22.89 36.03
C ALA A 102 -16.81 23.57 34.96
N ASN A 103 -17.20 24.79 34.57
CA ASN A 103 -16.45 25.67 33.69
C ASN A 103 -15.35 26.43 34.45
N ARG A 104 -14.55 25.68 35.21
CA ARG A 104 -13.43 26.17 36.01
C ARG A 104 -12.19 25.38 35.64
N LYS A 105 -11.04 26.05 35.58
CA LYS A 105 -9.74 25.40 35.39
C LYS A 105 -9.27 24.73 36.68
N ALA A 106 -8.68 23.55 36.54
CA ALA A 106 -8.01 22.83 37.60
C ALA A 106 -6.70 22.25 37.05
N TRP A 107 -5.75 22.02 37.95
CA TRP A 107 -4.51 21.31 37.68
C TRP A 107 -4.72 19.80 37.78
N TRP A 108 -4.24 19.09 36.78
CA TRP A 108 -4.31 17.63 36.67
C TRP A 108 -2.89 17.07 36.67
N LYS A 109 -2.69 15.91 37.28
CA LYS A 109 -1.43 15.18 37.31
C LYS A 109 -1.57 13.88 36.55
N CYS A 110 -0.73 13.68 35.54
CA CYS A 110 -0.83 12.52 34.67
C CYS A 110 -0.30 11.31 35.41
N LYS A 111 -1.09 10.24 35.49
CA LYS A 111 -0.61 8.97 36.07
C LYS A 111 0.54 8.33 35.27
N GLU A 112 0.56 8.53 33.96
CA GLU A 112 1.54 7.89 33.07
C GLU A 112 2.90 8.61 33.06
N CYS A 113 2.89 9.95 32.91
CA CYS A 113 4.13 10.72 32.79
C CYS A 113 4.47 11.58 34.02
N GLY A 114 3.60 11.60 35.04
CA GLY A 114 3.78 12.40 36.25
C GLY A 114 3.65 13.92 36.06
N ASN A 115 3.65 14.42 34.82
CA ASN A 115 3.56 15.84 34.52
C ASN A 115 2.18 16.40 34.86
N GLU A 116 2.18 17.68 35.24
CA GLU A 116 0.97 18.40 35.58
C GLU A 116 0.59 19.42 34.49
N TRP A 117 -0.70 19.57 34.26
CA TRP A 117 -1.23 20.54 33.30
C TRP A 117 -2.55 21.14 33.80
N GLU A 118 -2.85 22.35 33.33
CA GLU A 118 -4.08 23.05 33.67
C GLU A 118 -5.08 22.97 32.51
N THR A 119 -6.33 22.57 32.80
CA THR A 119 -7.44 22.63 31.83
C THR A 119 -8.78 22.71 32.55
N LEU A 120 -9.87 22.99 31.81
CA LEU A 120 -11.22 23.03 32.35
C LEU A 120 -11.65 21.65 32.86
N ILE A 121 -12.39 21.64 33.98
CA ILE A 121 -12.95 20.40 34.54
C ILE A 121 -13.93 19.75 33.57
N SER A 122 -14.77 20.53 32.90
CA SER A 122 -15.66 20.04 31.84
C SER A 122 -14.88 19.38 30.70
N THR A 123 -13.88 20.05 30.13
CA THR A 123 -13.04 19.50 29.05
C THR A 123 -12.30 18.22 29.46
N ARG A 124 -11.76 18.18 30.69
CA ARG A 124 -11.11 16.95 31.20
C ARG A 124 -12.12 15.84 31.42
N SER A 125 -13.30 16.15 31.96
CA SER A 125 -14.41 15.22 32.14
C SER A 125 -14.91 14.66 30.81
N ASP A 126 -14.90 15.46 29.75
CA ASP A 126 -15.28 15.04 28.38
C ASP A 126 -14.22 14.15 27.70
N GLY A 127 -13.09 13.89 28.38
CA GLY A 127 -12.10 12.90 27.94
C GLY A 127 -10.85 13.49 27.29
N SER A 128 -10.56 14.79 27.46
CA SER A 128 -9.28 15.34 27.01
C SER A 128 -8.10 14.62 27.68
N LYS A 129 -7.09 14.24 26.90
CA LYS A 129 -5.91 13.51 27.38
C LYS A 129 -4.82 14.45 27.91
N CYS A 130 -3.86 13.91 28.66
CA CYS A 130 -2.65 14.63 29.04
C CYS A 130 -1.96 15.22 27.79
N PRO A 131 -1.68 16.54 27.77
CA PRO A 131 -1.13 17.21 26.59
C PRO A 131 0.31 16.80 26.27
N TYR A 132 1.08 16.35 27.27
CA TYR A 132 2.43 15.82 27.07
C TYR A 132 2.39 14.43 26.42
N CYS A 133 1.64 13.48 27.00
CA CYS A 133 1.52 12.13 26.43
C CYS A 133 0.86 12.12 25.04
N SER A 134 -0.06 13.06 24.80
CA SER A 134 -0.69 13.21 23.48
C SER A 134 0.15 14.02 22.49
N GLY A 135 1.30 14.58 22.89
CA GLY A 135 2.20 15.31 22.01
C GLY A 135 1.67 16.68 21.56
N TYR A 136 0.70 17.25 22.28
CA TYR A 136 0.27 18.64 22.07
C TYR A 136 1.25 19.64 22.69
N ILE A 137 1.80 19.32 23.87
CA ILE A 137 2.86 20.09 24.50
C ILE A 137 4.16 19.29 24.40
N LEU A 138 5.18 19.93 23.82
CA LEU A 138 6.52 19.38 23.74
C LEU A 138 7.22 19.45 25.10
N LEU A 139 7.83 18.35 25.51
CA LEU A 139 8.68 18.20 26.68
C LEU A 139 9.96 17.49 26.25
N LYS A 140 11.06 18.25 26.25
CA LYS A 140 12.40 17.75 25.93
C LYS A 140 12.81 16.66 26.93
N GLY A 141 13.44 15.61 26.43
CA GLY A 141 13.79 14.40 27.17
C GLY A 141 12.63 13.43 27.37
N PHE A 142 11.44 13.69 26.81
CA PHE A 142 10.26 12.84 26.97
C PHE A 142 9.56 12.53 25.65
N ASN A 143 9.02 13.55 24.98
CA ASN A 143 8.23 13.37 23.75
C ASN A 143 8.79 14.15 22.55
N ASP A 144 10.00 14.68 22.68
CA ASP A 144 10.73 15.24 21.55
C ASP A 144 11.23 14.13 20.61
N PHE A 145 11.48 14.51 19.36
CA PHE A 145 11.83 13.58 18.30
C PHE A 145 13.19 12.91 18.56
N ALA A 146 14.16 13.62 19.14
CA ALA A 146 15.47 13.05 19.45
C ALA A 146 15.35 11.91 20.48
N THR A 147 14.54 12.12 21.52
CA THR A 147 14.30 11.13 22.58
C THR A 147 13.54 9.92 22.06
N LEU A 148 12.46 10.14 21.29
CA LEU A 148 11.60 9.04 20.82
C LEU A 148 12.20 8.25 19.65
N TYR A 149 12.99 8.91 18.80
CA TYR A 149 13.52 8.33 17.56
C TYR A 149 15.02 8.62 17.39
N PRO A 150 15.90 8.13 18.28
CA PRO A 150 17.33 8.43 18.24
C PRO A 150 17.98 8.06 16.91
N GLN A 151 17.61 6.89 16.33
CA GLN A 151 18.13 6.45 15.04
C GLN A 151 17.72 7.34 13.87
N LEU A 152 16.52 7.93 13.91
CA LEU A 152 16.06 8.88 12.88
C LEU A 152 16.62 10.28 13.12
N ALA A 153 16.90 10.65 14.37
CA ALA A 153 17.56 11.91 14.70
C ALA A 153 18.98 11.98 14.13
N GLU A 154 19.67 10.84 14.01
CA GLU A 154 20.96 10.74 13.31
C GLU A 154 20.84 10.98 11.78
N GLU A 155 19.65 10.85 11.20
CA GLU A 155 19.39 11.21 9.81
C GLU A 155 18.97 12.68 9.65
N TRP A 156 18.94 13.47 10.72
CA TRP A 156 18.58 14.89 10.63
C TRP A 156 19.70 15.67 9.95
N SER A 157 19.41 16.35 8.84
CA SER A 157 20.41 17.14 8.12
C SER A 157 20.70 18.46 8.84
N ASP A 158 21.96 18.88 8.83
CA ASP A 158 22.43 20.20 9.33
C ASP A 158 21.76 21.37 8.61
N ARG A 159 21.17 21.13 7.43
CA ARG A 159 20.42 22.12 6.65
C ARG A 159 19.14 22.61 7.34
N ASN A 160 18.73 21.97 8.43
CA ASN A 160 17.57 22.37 9.20
C ASN A 160 17.88 23.42 10.26
N LEU A 161 19.15 23.74 10.51
CA LEU A 161 19.52 24.72 11.53
C LEU A 161 18.78 26.06 11.30
N PRO A 162 18.23 26.67 12.37
CA PRO A 162 18.42 26.34 13.79
C PRO A 162 17.45 25.28 14.36
N LEU A 163 16.62 24.63 13.54
CA LEU A 163 15.67 23.61 14.00
C LEU A 163 16.37 22.27 14.28
N THR A 164 16.36 21.84 15.55
CA THR A 164 16.97 20.58 16.00
C THR A 164 15.91 19.52 16.35
N PRO A 165 16.24 18.21 16.32
CA PRO A 165 15.26 17.15 16.58
C PRO A 165 14.66 17.21 17.99
N ASP A 166 15.36 17.75 18.99
CA ASP A 166 14.85 17.89 20.37
C ASP A 166 13.87 19.06 20.56
N THR A 167 13.65 19.89 19.52
CA THR A 167 12.74 21.06 19.54
C THR A 167 11.40 20.79 18.85
N VAL A 168 11.16 19.55 18.42
CA VAL A 168 9.95 19.11 17.74
C VAL A 168 9.53 17.75 18.27
N ASN A 169 8.26 17.40 18.08
CA ASN A 169 7.78 16.04 18.30
C ASN A 169 7.51 15.30 16.99
N ASP A 170 7.23 14.02 17.11
CA ASP A 170 6.91 13.06 16.03
C ASP A 170 5.60 13.34 15.29
N LYS A 171 4.76 14.25 15.79
CA LYS A 171 3.49 14.65 15.15
C LYS A 171 3.64 15.94 14.35
N SER A 172 4.82 16.56 14.36
CA SER A 172 5.09 17.78 13.61
C SER A 172 4.89 17.57 12.11
N ARG A 173 4.15 18.50 11.50
CA ARG A 173 3.94 18.55 10.05
C ARG A 173 4.99 19.38 9.30
N LYS A 174 6.03 19.87 10.00
CA LYS A 174 7.13 20.60 9.36
C LYS A 174 7.87 19.68 8.38
N ASN A 175 8.21 20.23 7.23
CA ASN A 175 8.98 19.57 6.20
C ASN A 175 10.46 19.93 6.40
N VAL A 176 11.31 18.93 6.63
CA VAL A 176 12.72 19.09 7.00
C VAL A 176 13.61 18.25 6.09
N TRP A 177 14.88 18.60 6.00
CA TRP A 177 15.89 17.85 5.29
C TRP A 177 16.35 16.63 6.11
N TRP A 178 16.33 15.47 5.48
CA TRP A 178 16.87 14.21 6.00
C TRP A 178 18.10 13.85 5.19
N LYS A 179 19.06 13.18 5.81
CA LYS A 179 20.27 12.64 5.18
C LYS A 179 20.35 11.14 5.47
N CYS A 180 20.30 10.33 4.42
CA CYS A 180 20.23 8.89 4.55
C CYS A 180 21.58 8.38 5.07
N ARG A 181 21.57 7.58 6.14
CA ARG A 181 22.79 6.94 6.64
C ARG A 181 23.34 5.86 5.72
N THR A 182 22.49 5.26 4.89
CA THR A 182 22.87 4.15 4.01
C THR A 182 23.48 4.63 2.69
N CYS A 183 22.78 5.52 1.98
CA CYS A 183 23.20 5.99 0.65
C CYS A 183 23.72 7.44 0.64
N GLY A 184 23.67 8.15 1.77
CA GLY A 184 24.09 9.55 1.85
C GLY A 184 23.11 10.56 1.22
N TYR A 185 22.06 10.10 0.53
CA TYR A 185 21.11 10.96 -0.16
C TYR A 185 20.39 11.91 0.79
N GLU A 186 20.29 13.19 0.42
CA GLU A 186 19.52 14.17 1.15
C GLU A 186 18.17 14.45 0.50
N TRP A 187 17.10 14.50 1.30
CA TRP A 187 15.76 14.77 0.79
C TRP A 187 14.89 15.54 1.79
N LYS A 188 13.87 16.26 1.28
CA LYS A 188 12.85 16.88 2.13
C LYS A 188 11.71 15.90 2.40
N SER A 189 11.33 15.75 3.67
CA SER A 189 10.12 15.02 4.06
C SER A 189 9.55 15.56 5.38
N VAL A 190 8.25 15.32 5.57
CA VAL A 190 7.52 15.68 6.80
C VAL A 190 7.98 14.79 7.97
N ILE A 191 8.23 15.41 9.13
CA ILE A 191 8.66 14.71 10.35
C ILE A 191 7.70 13.58 10.72
N HIS A 192 6.40 13.87 10.76
CA HIS A 192 5.39 12.86 11.03
C HIS A 192 5.42 11.65 10.08
N SER A 193 5.64 11.90 8.80
CA SER A 193 5.77 10.83 7.80
C SER A 193 7.03 10.00 8.03
N ARG A 194 8.16 10.63 8.38
CA ARG A 194 9.40 9.89 8.73
C ARG A 194 9.21 9.04 9.98
N ALA A 195 8.59 9.57 11.04
CA ALA A 195 8.25 8.83 12.25
C ALA A 195 7.33 7.63 11.99
N LYS A 196 6.42 7.74 11.00
CA LYS A 196 5.54 6.66 10.54
C LYS A 196 6.23 5.59 9.67
N GLY A 197 7.52 5.74 9.36
CA GLY A 197 8.30 4.76 8.60
C GLY A 197 8.52 5.11 7.12
N ALA A 198 8.26 6.34 6.67
CA ALA A 198 8.59 6.74 5.30
C ALA A 198 10.11 6.66 5.06
N MET A 199 10.56 5.83 4.13
CA MET A 199 11.98 5.56 3.85
C MET A 199 12.64 6.62 2.96
N CYS A 200 13.97 6.58 2.88
CA CYS A 200 14.75 7.32 1.88
C CYS A 200 14.24 7.01 0.46
N PRO A 201 13.97 8.02 -0.38
CA PRO A 201 13.48 7.82 -1.75
C PRO A 201 14.42 6.97 -2.62
N VAL A 202 15.74 7.10 -2.44
CA VAL A 202 16.74 6.33 -3.20
C VAL A 202 16.76 4.88 -2.76
N CYS A 203 16.87 4.60 -1.45
CA CYS A 203 16.85 3.22 -0.94
C CYS A 203 15.52 2.49 -1.17
N ALA A 204 14.43 3.23 -1.44
CA ALA A 204 13.13 2.68 -1.79
C ALA A 204 12.86 2.68 -3.31
N ASP A 205 13.88 2.95 -4.15
CA ASP A 205 13.81 3.02 -5.61
C ASP A 205 12.73 3.96 -6.17
N ARG A 206 12.42 5.04 -5.44
CA ARG A 206 11.52 6.12 -5.86
C ARG A 206 12.27 7.32 -6.44
N ALA A 207 13.58 7.38 -6.22
CA ALA A 207 14.49 8.37 -6.78
C ALA A 207 15.80 7.68 -7.19
N VAL A 208 16.54 8.31 -8.09
CA VAL A 208 17.83 7.82 -8.58
C VAL A 208 18.94 8.68 -8.02
N LEU A 209 19.98 8.04 -7.50
CA LEU A 209 21.25 8.63 -7.12
C LEU A 209 22.35 8.02 -8.00
N THR A 210 22.99 8.88 -8.79
CA THR A 210 24.12 8.52 -9.64
C THR A 210 25.26 7.92 -8.81
N GLY A 211 25.84 6.82 -9.30
CA GLY A 211 26.85 6.04 -8.60
C GLY A 211 26.29 5.09 -7.55
N TYR A 212 24.97 4.95 -7.43
CA TYR A 212 24.34 4.11 -6.41
C TYR A 212 23.27 3.16 -6.98
N ASN A 213 22.15 3.70 -7.49
CA ASN A 213 21.03 2.90 -8.01
C ASN A 213 20.61 3.28 -9.44
N ASP A 214 21.46 4.01 -10.15
CA ASP A 214 21.33 4.22 -11.58
C ASP A 214 21.74 2.98 -12.40
N LEU A 215 21.23 2.90 -13.63
CA LEU A 215 21.40 1.77 -14.53
C LEU A 215 22.87 1.55 -14.90
N ALA A 216 23.64 2.62 -15.11
CA ALA A 216 25.05 2.51 -15.46
C ALA A 216 25.86 1.85 -14.33
N THR A 217 25.52 2.14 -13.08
CA THR A 217 26.16 1.55 -11.91
C THR A 217 25.68 0.12 -11.65
N THR A 218 24.37 -0.15 -11.70
CA THR A 218 23.83 -1.46 -11.30
C THR A 218 23.90 -2.52 -12.40
N ASP A 219 23.83 -2.11 -13.67
CA ASP A 219 23.73 -3.01 -14.82
C ASP A 219 24.61 -2.54 -16.00
N PRO A 220 25.94 -2.38 -15.80
CA PRO A 220 26.84 -1.85 -16.82
C PRO A 220 26.85 -2.65 -18.13
N HIS A 221 26.60 -3.96 -18.05
CA HIS A 221 26.50 -4.85 -19.22
C HIS A 221 25.37 -4.46 -20.20
N LEU A 222 24.35 -3.72 -19.75
CA LEU A 222 23.27 -3.25 -20.61
C LEU A 222 23.70 -2.04 -21.46
N LEU A 223 24.78 -1.35 -21.09
CA LEU A 223 25.27 -0.19 -21.84
C LEU A 223 25.82 -0.58 -23.22
N ASP A 224 26.32 -1.81 -23.37
CA ASP A 224 26.74 -2.36 -24.66
C ASP A 224 25.59 -2.45 -25.66
N GLU A 225 24.35 -2.56 -25.15
CA GLU A 225 23.14 -2.60 -25.96
C GLU A 225 22.38 -1.26 -25.95
N TRP A 226 22.88 -0.22 -25.29
CA TRP A 226 22.22 1.09 -25.26
C TRP A 226 22.48 1.88 -26.55
N ASP A 227 21.41 2.33 -27.22
CA ASP A 227 21.52 3.14 -28.44
C ASP A 227 21.69 4.63 -28.09
N PHE A 228 22.93 5.06 -27.83
CA PHE A 228 23.25 6.43 -27.39
C PHE A 228 22.83 7.51 -28.39
N ASP A 229 22.85 7.20 -29.70
CA ASP A 229 22.46 8.13 -30.75
C ASP A 229 20.95 8.42 -30.74
N LYS A 230 20.13 7.43 -30.35
CA LYS A 230 18.67 7.56 -30.32
C LYS A 230 18.10 7.92 -28.95
N ASN A 231 18.86 7.74 -27.89
CA ASN A 231 18.43 8.00 -26.51
C ASN A 231 18.96 9.34 -25.99
N THR A 232 18.96 10.39 -26.81
CA THR A 232 19.54 11.70 -26.43
C THR A 232 18.89 12.34 -25.19
N ASP A 233 17.62 12.04 -24.93
CA ASP A 233 16.88 12.54 -23.77
C ASP A 233 17.03 11.66 -22.50
N PHE A 234 17.71 10.51 -22.61
CA PHE A 234 17.82 9.54 -21.53
C PHE A 234 19.29 9.23 -21.22
N SER A 235 19.66 9.43 -19.95
CA SER A 235 20.99 9.11 -19.43
C SER A 235 20.92 7.86 -18.54
N PRO A 236 21.69 6.80 -18.83
CA PRO A 236 21.79 5.63 -17.95
C PRO A 236 22.21 5.95 -16.51
N GLU A 237 22.99 7.02 -16.31
CA GLU A 237 23.43 7.51 -14.99
C GLU A 237 22.33 8.20 -14.16
N HIS A 238 21.15 8.42 -14.75
CA HIS A 238 20.05 9.16 -14.11
C HIS A 238 18.73 8.39 -14.11
N ILE A 239 18.76 7.09 -14.44
CA ILE A 239 17.58 6.24 -14.55
C ILE A 239 17.88 4.91 -13.87
N SER A 240 16.94 4.36 -13.10
CA SER A 240 17.11 3.04 -12.47
C SER A 240 16.77 1.90 -13.42
N LYS A 241 17.30 0.71 -13.14
CA LYS A 241 16.94 -0.53 -13.83
C LYS A 241 15.46 -0.89 -13.76
N HIS A 242 14.73 -0.36 -12.78
CA HIS A 242 13.28 -0.60 -12.60
C HIS A 242 12.40 0.39 -13.39
N SER A 243 13.00 1.30 -14.14
CA SER A 243 12.27 2.29 -14.93
C SER A 243 11.39 1.66 -16.01
N MET A 244 10.17 2.18 -16.12
CA MET A 244 9.21 1.81 -17.17
C MET A 244 9.41 2.62 -18.47
N TYR A 245 10.36 3.55 -18.51
CA TYR A 245 10.68 4.27 -19.75
C TYR A 245 11.14 3.31 -20.83
N SER A 246 10.61 3.53 -22.04
CA SER A 246 10.97 2.76 -23.21
C SER A 246 12.02 3.50 -24.02
N VAL A 247 13.21 2.91 -24.09
CA VAL A 247 14.39 3.44 -24.78
C VAL A 247 14.75 2.55 -25.96
N TRP A 248 15.65 3.04 -26.80
CA TRP A 248 16.19 2.29 -27.93
C TRP A 248 17.36 1.41 -27.48
N TRP A 249 17.30 0.16 -27.89
CA TRP A 249 18.33 -0.86 -27.66
C TRP A 249 18.88 -1.32 -29.00
N LYS A 250 20.14 -1.71 -29.01
CA LYS A 250 20.85 -2.26 -30.15
C LYS A 250 21.44 -3.62 -29.76
N CYS A 251 20.82 -4.70 -30.22
CA CYS A 251 21.28 -6.04 -29.84
C CYS A 251 22.58 -6.42 -30.57
N PRO A 252 23.28 -7.51 -30.16
CA PRO A 252 24.49 -7.99 -30.82
C PRO A 252 24.35 -8.34 -32.31
N LEU A 253 23.13 -8.62 -32.78
CA LEU A 253 22.81 -8.83 -34.21
C LEU A 253 22.50 -7.51 -34.94
N ASN A 254 22.81 -6.36 -34.32
CA ASN A 254 22.65 -5.02 -34.87
C ASN A 254 21.19 -4.58 -35.12
N HIS A 255 20.20 -5.25 -34.54
CA HIS A 255 18.82 -4.81 -34.57
C HIS A 255 18.60 -3.65 -33.59
N SER A 256 18.07 -2.53 -34.08
CA SER A 256 17.61 -1.41 -33.23
C SER A 256 16.13 -1.61 -32.90
N TYR A 257 15.78 -1.63 -31.62
CA TYR A 257 14.41 -1.90 -31.15
C TYR A 257 14.07 -1.12 -29.88
N LYS A 258 12.79 -0.80 -29.69
CA LYS A 258 12.31 -0.06 -28.51
C LYS A 258 11.79 -1.02 -27.44
N ALA A 259 12.28 -0.88 -26.21
CA ALA A 259 11.82 -1.68 -25.06
C ALA A 259 11.97 -0.92 -23.74
N ALA A 260 11.14 -1.29 -22.76
CA ALA A 260 11.22 -0.75 -21.40
C ALA A 260 12.54 -1.20 -20.72
N ILE A 261 13.16 -0.29 -19.97
CA ILE A 261 14.42 -0.57 -19.25
C ILE A 261 14.24 -1.73 -18.27
N SER A 262 13.17 -1.71 -17.46
CA SER A 262 12.82 -2.80 -16.55
C SER A 262 12.66 -4.15 -17.24
N GLY A 263 12.06 -4.16 -18.43
CA GLY A 263 11.90 -5.39 -19.21
C GLY A 263 13.25 -5.92 -19.69
N ARG A 264 14.12 -5.04 -20.21
CA ARG A 264 15.46 -5.44 -20.66
C ARG A 264 16.33 -5.91 -19.50
N ALA A 265 16.32 -5.21 -18.38
CA ALA A 265 17.05 -5.59 -17.15
C ALA A 265 16.56 -6.92 -16.56
N SER A 266 15.28 -7.28 -16.77
CA SER A 266 14.73 -8.59 -16.40
C SER A 266 15.08 -9.72 -17.39
N GLY A 267 15.91 -9.45 -18.40
CA GLY A 267 16.35 -10.43 -19.39
C GLY A 267 15.49 -10.54 -20.66
N MET A 268 14.49 -9.67 -20.88
CA MET A 268 13.78 -9.66 -22.16
C MET A 268 14.71 -9.22 -23.29
N GLY A 269 14.95 -10.13 -24.25
CA GLY A 269 15.81 -9.86 -25.39
C GLY A 269 15.16 -9.06 -26.52
N CYS A 270 15.86 -9.02 -27.65
CA CYS A 270 15.40 -8.34 -28.86
C CYS A 270 14.16 -9.03 -29.47
N LYS A 271 13.06 -8.28 -29.60
CA LYS A 271 11.82 -8.77 -30.21
C LYS A 271 11.95 -9.13 -31.69
N VAL A 272 12.90 -8.50 -32.40
CA VAL A 272 13.19 -8.82 -33.79
C VAL A 272 13.84 -10.21 -33.87
N CYS A 273 14.88 -10.45 -33.06
CA CYS A 273 15.53 -11.74 -32.94
C CYS A 273 14.56 -12.87 -32.55
N ASP A 274 13.70 -12.63 -31.55
CA ASP A 274 12.70 -13.61 -31.11
C ASP A 274 11.71 -13.95 -32.24
N LYS A 275 11.28 -12.96 -33.02
CA LYS A 275 10.42 -13.18 -34.19
C LYS A 275 11.12 -13.99 -35.29
N GLU A 276 12.39 -13.68 -35.58
CA GLU A 276 13.20 -14.46 -36.53
C GLU A 276 13.33 -15.92 -36.07
N TYR A 277 13.69 -16.15 -34.81
CA TYR A 277 13.81 -17.48 -34.23
C TYR A 277 12.50 -18.27 -34.35
N LYS A 278 11.39 -17.69 -33.90
CA LYS A 278 10.07 -18.34 -33.95
C LYS A 278 9.69 -18.71 -35.38
N SER A 279 10.00 -17.87 -36.37
CA SER A 279 9.66 -18.15 -37.77
C SER A 279 10.29 -19.44 -38.32
N VAL A 280 11.42 -19.89 -37.76
CA VAL A 280 12.16 -21.08 -38.23
C VAL A 280 12.13 -22.24 -37.24
N LEU A 281 11.68 -22.03 -36.01
CA LEU A 281 11.66 -23.03 -34.94
C LEU A 281 11.03 -24.38 -35.37
N PRO A 282 9.86 -24.42 -36.03
CA PRO A 282 9.26 -25.70 -36.43
C PRO A 282 10.17 -26.53 -37.35
N LYS A 283 10.79 -25.88 -38.35
CA LYS A 283 11.71 -26.53 -39.28
C LYS A 283 12.99 -27.00 -38.58
N LEU A 284 13.54 -26.18 -37.69
CA LEU A 284 14.72 -26.54 -36.89
C LEU A 284 14.44 -27.74 -35.98
N ALA A 285 13.27 -27.78 -35.31
CA ALA A 285 12.89 -28.91 -34.47
C ALA A 285 12.75 -30.21 -35.28
N ILE A 286 12.07 -30.17 -36.43
CA ILE A 286 11.95 -31.31 -37.32
C ILE A 286 13.33 -31.78 -37.81
N MET A 287 14.21 -30.85 -38.19
CA MET A 287 15.58 -31.14 -38.62
C MET A 287 16.37 -31.86 -37.52
N VAL A 288 16.33 -31.34 -36.29
CA VAL A 288 17.05 -31.93 -35.15
C VAL A 288 16.53 -33.34 -34.85
N TYR A 289 15.21 -33.52 -34.79
CA TYR A 289 14.61 -34.81 -34.47
C TYR A 289 14.78 -35.86 -35.56
N ALA A 290 14.69 -35.47 -36.84
CA ALA A 290 15.04 -36.36 -37.95
C ALA A 290 16.52 -36.77 -37.87
N GLY A 291 17.42 -35.81 -37.62
CA GLY A 291 18.85 -36.04 -37.48
C GLY A 291 19.22 -36.99 -36.32
N MET A 292 18.53 -36.90 -35.18
CA MET A 292 18.70 -37.84 -34.05
C MET A 292 18.42 -39.30 -34.45
N LYS A 293 17.62 -39.51 -35.50
CA LYS A 293 17.27 -40.82 -36.04
C LYS A 293 17.97 -41.12 -37.36
N LYS A 294 19.01 -40.34 -37.72
CA LYS A 294 19.79 -40.47 -38.95
C LYS A 294 18.94 -40.34 -40.23
N MET A 295 17.84 -39.59 -40.15
CA MET A 295 17.01 -39.24 -41.30
C MET A 295 17.27 -37.81 -41.74
N SER A 296 16.91 -37.51 -42.99
CA SER A 296 16.98 -36.16 -43.54
C SER A 296 15.58 -35.59 -43.78
N ALA A 297 15.37 -34.35 -43.34
CA ALA A 297 14.16 -33.59 -43.67
C ALA A 297 14.46 -32.63 -44.82
N LYS A 298 13.62 -32.65 -45.84
CA LYS A 298 13.58 -31.65 -46.92
C LYS A 298 12.58 -30.58 -46.57
N PHE A 299 12.90 -29.32 -46.84
CA PHE A 299 12.08 -28.17 -46.49
C PHE A 299 11.67 -27.42 -47.77
N ASP A 300 10.39 -27.03 -47.83
CA ASP A 300 9.80 -26.26 -48.94
C ASP A 300 10.03 -26.89 -50.33
N ASP A 301 10.09 -28.23 -50.40
CA ASP A 301 10.36 -28.99 -51.62
C ASP A 301 9.05 -29.30 -52.37
N ASP A 302 8.94 -28.85 -53.62
CA ASP A 302 7.77 -29.06 -54.49
C ASP A 302 7.91 -30.29 -55.41
N SER A 303 9.11 -30.86 -55.54
CA SER A 303 9.39 -31.98 -56.44
C SER A 303 8.61 -33.25 -56.09
N ILE A 304 8.15 -33.36 -54.84
CA ILE A 304 7.49 -34.55 -54.31
C ILE A 304 6.04 -34.69 -54.81
N ILE A 305 5.27 -33.59 -54.74
CA ILE A 305 3.85 -33.60 -55.11
C ILE A 305 3.45 -32.55 -56.14
N GLY A 306 4.37 -31.68 -56.58
CA GLY A 306 4.11 -30.52 -57.45
C GLY A 306 3.65 -29.27 -56.70
N ILE A 307 3.63 -29.31 -55.36
CA ILE A 307 3.32 -28.21 -54.45
C ILE A 307 4.30 -28.30 -53.29
N PRO A 308 4.92 -27.19 -52.83
CA PRO A 308 5.88 -27.22 -51.74
C PRO A 308 5.31 -27.85 -50.47
N LEU A 309 5.98 -28.87 -49.93
CA LEU A 309 5.72 -29.39 -48.59
C LEU A 309 6.64 -28.68 -47.59
N GLU A 310 6.08 -28.10 -46.52
CA GLU A 310 6.86 -27.31 -45.56
C GLU A 310 8.01 -28.14 -44.95
N SER A 311 7.74 -29.38 -44.58
CA SER A 311 8.75 -30.36 -44.16
C SER A 311 8.39 -31.77 -44.65
N TYR A 312 9.34 -32.48 -45.24
CA TYR A 312 9.15 -33.84 -45.74
C TYR A 312 10.32 -34.77 -45.38
N ILE A 313 10.01 -35.90 -44.75
CA ILE A 313 10.96 -36.96 -44.40
C ILE A 313 10.69 -38.14 -45.33
N SER A 314 11.63 -38.41 -46.23
CA SER A 314 11.42 -39.34 -47.37
C SER A 314 11.37 -40.80 -46.92
N GLU A 315 12.22 -41.13 -45.94
CA GLU A 315 12.40 -42.45 -45.35
C GLU A 315 11.10 -42.99 -44.74
N GLU A 316 10.27 -42.09 -44.21
CA GLU A 316 9.02 -42.40 -43.49
C GLU A 316 7.78 -41.96 -44.27
N LYS A 317 7.96 -41.38 -45.46
CA LYS A 317 6.91 -40.73 -46.26
C LYS A 317 6.03 -39.83 -45.39
N LEU A 318 6.65 -39.00 -44.55
CA LEU A 318 5.98 -38.14 -43.58
C LEU A 318 6.13 -36.68 -44.01
N ALA A 319 5.02 -35.98 -44.17
CA ALA A 319 4.96 -34.54 -44.42
C ALA A 319 4.36 -33.81 -43.23
N ILE A 320 4.97 -32.70 -42.81
CA ILE A 320 4.55 -31.91 -41.65
C ILE A 320 4.38 -30.45 -42.10
N GLU A 321 3.21 -29.89 -41.82
CA GLU A 321 2.86 -28.48 -42.05
C GLU A 321 2.65 -27.81 -40.69
N THR A 322 3.20 -26.61 -40.46
CA THR A 322 3.06 -25.91 -39.17
C THR A 322 2.49 -24.50 -39.28
N SER A 323 2.67 -23.88 -40.45
CA SER A 323 2.04 -22.62 -40.81
C SER A 323 0.54 -22.82 -41.04
N LYS A 324 -0.30 -21.83 -40.67
CA LYS A 324 -1.74 -21.89 -40.90
C LYS A 324 -2.00 -22.12 -42.40
N PRO A 325 -2.53 -23.27 -42.81
CA PRO A 325 -2.58 -23.60 -44.21
C PRO A 325 -3.79 -22.91 -44.84
N ASN A 326 -3.65 -22.51 -46.11
CA ASN A 326 -4.80 -22.14 -46.93
C ASN A 326 -5.68 -23.39 -47.10
N GLU A 327 -6.96 -23.33 -46.73
CA GLU A 327 -7.84 -24.50 -46.72
C GLU A 327 -7.92 -25.22 -48.07
N ASN A 328 -7.91 -24.47 -49.18
CA ASN A 328 -7.95 -25.05 -50.51
C ASN A 328 -6.64 -25.76 -50.87
N GLU A 329 -5.51 -25.11 -50.61
CA GLU A 329 -4.19 -25.69 -50.85
C GLU A 329 -3.96 -26.94 -49.99
N TYR A 330 -4.36 -26.88 -48.71
CA TYR A 330 -4.22 -28.00 -47.78
C TYR A 330 -5.01 -29.22 -48.23
N ARG A 331 -6.25 -29.04 -48.70
CA ARG A 331 -7.07 -30.13 -49.26
C ARG A 331 -6.41 -30.77 -50.48
N ILE A 332 -5.80 -29.95 -51.35
CA ILE A 332 -5.07 -30.44 -52.52
C ILE A 332 -3.83 -31.24 -52.07
N LYS A 333 -3.03 -30.69 -51.14
CA LYS A 333 -1.87 -31.39 -50.55
C LYS A 333 -2.29 -32.72 -49.92
N GLN A 334 -3.36 -32.77 -49.14
CA GLN A 334 -3.90 -34.01 -48.54
C GLN A 334 -4.21 -35.07 -49.60
N HIS A 335 -4.89 -34.70 -50.68
CA HIS A 335 -5.23 -35.62 -51.76
C HIS A 335 -3.98 -36.15 -52.49
N LEU A 336 -3.05 -35.25 -52.83
CA LEU A 336 -1.81 -35.61 -53.53
C LEU A 336 -0.88 -36.46 -52.68
N CYS A 337 -0.76 -36.15 -51.38
CA CYS A 337 -0.01 -36.96 -50.42
C CYS A 337 -0.63 -38.35 -50.28
N LYS A 338 -1.96 -38.45 -50.13
CA LYS A 338 -2.66 -39.74 -50.06
C LYS A 338 -2.41 -40.62 -51.28
N LYS A 339 -2.43 -40.05 -52.49
CA LYS A 339 -2.12 -40.79 -53.73
C LYS A 339 -0.69 -41.35 -53.78
N ARG A 340 0.27 -40.69 -53.11
CA ARG A 340 1.67 -41.12 -53.05
C ARG A 340 2.03 -41.91 -51.78
N ASN A 341 1.03 -42.28 -50.98
CA ASN A 341 1.20 -42.92 -49.68
C ASN A 341 2.09 -42.09 -48.73
N ILE A 342 1.91 -40.77 -48.74
CA ILE A 342 2.57 -39.82 -47.84
C ILE A 342 1.57 -39.45 -46.74
N LYS A 343 1.99 -39.58 -45.49
CA LYS A 343 1.22 -39.13 -44.32
C LYS A 343 1.44 -37.63 -44.13
N LEU A 344 0.41 -36.83 -44.38
CA LEU A 344 0.42 -35.37 -44.14
C LEU A 344 -0.17 -35.06 -42.77
N VAL A 345 0.57 -34.33 -41.92
CA VAL A 345 0.14 -33.93 -40.58
C VAL A 345 0.27 -32.41 -40.42
N TYR A 346 -0.75 -31.78 -39.87
CA TYR A 346 -0.73 -30.35 -39.54
C TYR A 346 -0.50 -30.15 -38.03
N VAL A 347 0.49 -29.32 -37.68
CA VAL A 347 0.88 -28.98 -36.30
C VAL A 347 0.79 -27.46 -36.10
N PRO A 348 -0.29 -26.93 -35.52
CA PRO A 348 -0.47 -25.48 -35.42
C PRO A 348 0.53 -24.83 -34.46
N TYR A 349 1.29 -23.84 -34.95
CA TYR A 349 2.29 -23.09 -34.17
C TYR A 349 1.85 -21.66 -33.74
N GLY A 350 0.66 -21.19 -34.12
CA GLY A 350 0.28 -19.77 -34.00
C GLY A 350 0.36 -19.14 -32.58
N ARG A 351 -0.24 -19.77 -31.55
CA ARG A 351 -0.20 -19.31 -30.14
C ARG A 351 0.46 -20.32 -29.20
N THR A 352 1.09 -21.34 -29.76
CA THR A 352 1.68 -22.43 -28.96
C THR A 352 3.04 -21.97 -28.46
N ASP A 353 3.34 -22.17 -27.17
CA ASP A 353 4.68 -21.94 -26.65
C ASP A 353 5.67 -22.95 -27.26
N GLU A 354 6.96 -22.64 -27.15
CA GLU A 354 8.03 -23.42 -27.76
C GLU A 354 8.04 -24.89 -27.32
N ILE A 355 7.89 -25.16 -26.02
CA ILE A 355 7.92 -26.53 -25.48
C ILE A 355 6.74 -27.33 -26.00
N SER A 356 5.54 -26.73 -25.97
CA SER A 356 4.34 -27.36 -26.50
C SER A 356 4.42 -27.66 -28.01
N LEU A 357 5.11 -26.82 -28.80
CA LEU A 357 5.35 -27.12 -30.22
C LEU A 357 6.22 -28.38 -30.36
N LEU A 358 7.36 -28.41 -29.66
CA LEU A 358 8.30 -29.52 -29.76
C LEU A 358 7.66 -30.85 -29.32
N GLU A 359 6.85 -30.85 -28.26
CA GLU A 359 6.07 -32.03 -27.85
C GLU A 359 5.10 -32.50 -28.93
N LYS A 360 4.37 -31.57 -29.56
CA LYS A 360 3.48 -31.92 -30.68
C LYS A 360 4.26 -32.52 -31.84
N ILE A 361 5.43 -31.97 -32.17
CA ILE A 361 6.31 -32.54 -33.21
C ILE A 361 6.74 -33.96 -32.79
N LYS A 362 7.17 -34.19 -31.54
CA LYS A 362 7.49 -35.54 -31.04
C LYS A 362 6.30 -36.49 -31.18
N GLN A 363 5.07 -36.04 -30.90
CA GLN A 363 3.85 -36.83 -31.11
C GLN A 363 3.64 -37.19 -32.59
N VAL A 364 3.95 -36.29 -33.53
CA VAL A 364 3.91 -36.60 -34.96
C VAL A 364 4.89 -37.71 -35.32
N PHE A 365 6.13 -37.66 -34.82
CA PHE A 365 7.10 -38.75 -35.01
C PHE A 365 6.63 -40.07 -34.37
N ARG A 366 6.05 -40.04 -33.17
CA ARG A 366 5.45 -41.24 -32.53
C ARG A 366 4.33 -41.84 -33.38
N SER A 367 3.58 -41.02 -34.11
CA SER A 367 2.50 -41.48 -34.99
C SER A 367 3.00 -42.28 -36.20
N VAL A 368 4.30 -42.25 -36.49
CA VAL A 368 4.99 -43.11 -37.47
C VAL A 368 5.96 -44.08 -36.79
N HIS A 369 5.72 -44.41 -35.52
CA HIS A 369 6.50 -45.36 -34.72
C HIS A 369 7.94 -44.92 -34.40
N ILE A 370 8.22 -43.61 -34.45
CA ILE A 370 9.53 -43.04 -34.13
C ILE A 370 9.48 -42.37 -32.76
N TYR A 371 10.24 -42.94 -31.82
CA TYR A 371 10.28 -42.48 -30.43
C TYR A 371 11.49 -41.59 -30.17
N ILE A 372 11.24 -40.31 -29.88
CA ILE A 372 12.24 -39.33 -29.47
C ILE A 372 12.18 -39.24 -27.94
N ASN A 373 13.22 -39.72 -27.27
CA ASN A 373 13.30 -39.82 -25.81
C ASN A 373 14.13 -38.70 -25.18
N SER A 374 14.59 -37.74 -25.97
CA SER A 374 15.30 -36.56 -25.46
C SER A 374 14.38 -35.69 -24.61
N ASP A 375 14.98 -34.95 -23.70
CA ASP A 375 14.29 -33.96 -22.87
C ASP A 375 13.93 -32.72 -23.70
N THR A 376 12.65 -32.32 -23.68
CA THR A 376 12.13 -31.27 -24.57
C THR A 376 12.64 -29.88 -24.22
N GLU A 377 12.88 -29.59 -22.95
CA GLU A 377 13.43 -28.30 -22.52
C GLU A 377 14.88 -28.16 -22.97
N LYS A 378 15.68 -29.23 -22.82
CA LYS A 378 17.06 -29.27 -23.34
C LYS A 378 17.09 -29.17 -24.86
N ASP A 379 16.17 -29.82 -25.56
CA ASP A 379 16.08 -29.71 -27.02
C ASP A 379 15.80 -28.26 -27.47
N ALA A 380 14.85 -27.59 -26.81
CA ALA A 380 14.52 -26.19 -27.06
C ALA A 380 15.74 -25.28 -26.88
N GLU A 381 16.46 -25.44 -25.76
CA GLU A 381 17.68 -24.66 -25.47
C GLU A 381 18.76 -24.87 -26.54
N ILE A 382 19.01 -26.13 -26.94
CA ILE A 382 19.99 -26.46 -27.99
C ILE A 382 19.60 -25.86 -29.34
N ILE A 383 18.32 -25.96 -29.73
CA ILE A 383 17.82 -25.40 -31.00
C ILE A 383 18.01 -23.88 -31.00
N ARG A 384 17.62 -23.22 -29.90
CA ARG A 384 17.76 -21.78 -29.72
C ARG A 384 19.22 -21.34 -29.77
N GLN A 385 20.10 -21.98 -29.01
CA GLN A 385 21.52 -21.66 -28.96
C GLN A 385 22.14 -21.78 -30.37
N ARG A 386 21.89 -22.90 -31.06
CA ARG A 386 22.42 -23.11 -32.42
C ARG A 386 21.91 -22.08 -33.43
N PHE A 387 20.65 -21.66 -33.31
CA PHE A 387 20.11 -20.60 -34.15
C PHE A 387 20.87 -19.28 -33.93
N TYR A 388 21.09 -18.87 -32.68
CA TYR A 388 21.80 -17.65 -32.37
C TYR A 388 23.28 -17.71 -32.75
N ASP A 389 23.97 -18.84 -32.52
CA ASP A 389 25.36 -19.04 -32.95
C ASP A 389 25.51 -18.96 -34.48
N TRP A 390 24.52 -19.47 -35.22
CA TRP A 390 24.48 -19.35 -36.67
C TRP A 390 24.25 -17.90 -37.13
N ARG A 391 23.24 -17.20 -36.56
CA ARG A 391 22.98 -15.79 -36.88
C ARG A 391 24.17 -14.90 -36.55
N PHE A 392 24.82 -15.14 -35.43
CA PHE A 392 25.99 -14.37 -35.00
C PHE A 392 27.14 -14.53 -36.00
N ARG A 393 27.45 -15.76 -36.42
CA ARG A 393 28.48 -16.01 -37.45
C ARG A 393 28.15 -15.33 -38.78
N GLN A 394 26.90 -15.35 -39.22
CA GLN A 394 26.47 -14.64 -40.43
C GLN A 394 26.63 -13.12 -40.31
N SER A 395 26.29 -12.54 -39.16
CA SER A 395 26.42 -11.10 -38.95
C SER A 395 27.88 -10.64 -39.03
N GLN A 396 28.81 -11.42 -38.45
CA GLN A 396 30.24 -11.12 -38.46
C GLN A 396 30.84 -11.25 -39.86
N SER A 397 30.43 -12.25 -40.66
CA SER A 397 30.91 -12.41 -42.03
C SER A 397 30.47 -11.26 -42.94
N VAL A 398 29.29 -10.68 -42.72
CA VAL A 398 28.79 -9.52 -43.47
C VAL A 398 29.53 -8.23 -43.08
N ILE A 399 29.92 -8.10 -41.80
CA ILE A 399 30.72 -6.96 -41.32
C ILE A 399 32.16 -7.04 -41.84
N ALA A 400 32.76 -8.23 -41.90
CA ALA A 400 34.12 -8.41 -42.43
C ALA A 400 34.26 -8.19 -43.95
N GLN A 401 33.15 -8.06 -44.67
CA GLN A 401 33.11 -7.79 -46.12
C GLN A 401 32.80 -6.33 -46.47
N LYS A 402 32.58 -5.47 -45.47
CA LYS A 402 32.43 -4.01 -45.60
C LYS A 402 33.64 -3.33 -44.99
#